data_AF-A0A978SA16-F1
#
_entry.id   AF-A0A978SA16-F1
#
_cell.length_a   1.000
_cell.length_b   1.000
_cell.length_c   1.000
_cell.angle_alpha   90.00
_cell.angle_beta   90.00
_cell.angle_gamma   90.00
#
_symmetry.space_group_name_H-M   'P 1'
#
loop_
_entity.id
_entity.type
_entity.pdbx_description
1 polymer ?
#
loop_
_entity_poly.entity_id
_entity_poly.type
_entity_poly.pdbx_seq_one_letter_code
_entity_poly.pdbx_strand_id
1 'polypeptide(L)'
;MAEPKQLEPEVYQGQFGEFTITQSDRTGVQIYRTGLMVAAIAFATGTALVLWRGNDSGTIALLTPLYACFCLALGVSLVTIHIYLAILHRLLQAFWLIGAVAAVALNFHSQEPLAIAVTTNTAALLAIGFTFAALTGIYFKEAFCFDRLETKILTPLVPLLILGHLFGLLSPFPEKLLLATWAGLFLIFALRKTIQPIPADIGDKSVFEHLKSRPRVASELAE
;
A
#
# COMPACT_ATOMS: atom_id res chain seq x y z
N MET A 1 -36.59 -27.17 0.94
CA MET A 1 -35.19 -26.93 0.54
C MET A 1 -35.22 -25.87 -0.55
N ALA A 2 -34.69 -24.67 -0.30
CA ALA A 2 -34.60 -23.63 -1.31
C ALA A 2 -33.39 -23.92 -2.21
N GLU A 3 -33.63 -24.03 -3.50
CA GLU A 3 -32.60 -24.19 -4.53
C GLU A 3 -31.69 -22.94 -4.53
N PRO A 4 -30.35 -23.10 -4.55
CA PRO A 4 -29.46 -21.94 -4.56
C PRO A 4 -29.68 -21.21 -5.89
N LYS A 5 -30.27 -20.02 -5.83
CA LYS A 5 -30.46 -19.13 -6.97
C LYS A 5 -29.09 -18.79 -7.55
N GLN A 6 -28.70 -19.47 -8.63
CA GLN A 6 -27.54 -19.09 -9.42
C GLN A 6 -27.85 -17.72 -10.03
N LEU A 7 -27.31 -16.67 -9.41
CA LEU A 7 -27.37 -15.31 -9.95
C LEU A 7 -26.54 -15.32 -11.23
N GLU A 8 -27.19 -15.04 -12.37
CA GLU A 8 -26.49 -14.82 -13.63
C GLU A 8 -25.41 -13.75 -13.43
N PRO A 9 -24.20 -13.91 -14.02
CA PRO A 9 -23.14 -12.94 -13.87
C PRO A 9 -23.58 -11.57 -14.38
N GLU A 10 -23.45 -10.53 -13.54
CA GLU A 10 -23.72 -9.16 -13.96
C GLU A 10 -22.75 -8.77 -15.10
N VAL A 11 -23.33 -8.34 -16.23
CA VAL A 11 -22.59 -7.88 -17.41
C VAL A 11 -22.42 -6.38 -17.35
N TYR A 12 -21.17 -5.92 -17.43
CA TYR A 12 -20.80 -4.52 -17.43
C TYR A 12 -20.43 -4.07 -18.85
N GLN A 13 -20.78 -2.84 -19.20
CA GLN A 13 -20.36 -2.22 -20.46
C GLN A 13 -19.03 -1.51 -20.25
N GLY A 14 -17.98 -1.99 -20.92
CA GLY A 14 -16.67 -1.37 -20.96
C GLY A 14 -16.45 -0.51 -22.21
N GLN A 15 -15.31 0.16 -22.27
CA GLN A 15 -14.90 1.01 -23.38
C GLN A 15 -14.65 0.21 -24.68
N PHE A 16 -14.19 -1.04 -24.57
CA PHE A 16 -13.87 -1.91 -25.70
C PHE A 16 -14.79 -3.13 -25.83
N GLY A 17 -15.89 -3.17 -25.07
CA GLY A 17 -16.88 -4.25 -25.12
C GLY A 17 -17.41 -4.63 -23.73
N GLU A 18 -18.27 -5.64 -23.72
CA GLU A 18 -18.84 -6.19 -22.49
C GLU A 18 -17.79 -6.98 -21.70
N PHE A 19 -17.86 -6.88 -20.38
CA PHE A 19 -17.04 -7.70 -19.48
C PHE A 19 -17.85 -8.13 -18.26
N THR A 20 -17.39 -9.22 -17.63
CA THR A 20 -17.99 -9.73 -16.39
C THR A 20 -16.97 -9.72 -15.27
N ILE A 21 -17.47 -9.50 -14.05
CA ILE A 21 -16.68 -9.57 -12.83
C ILE A 21 -16.88 -10.95 -12.20
N THR A 22 -15.80 -11.72 -12.14
CA THR A 22 -15.81 -13.08 -11.61
C THR A 22 -15.77 -13.07 -10.08
N GLN A 23 -16.11 -14.21 -9.47
CA GLN A 23 -15.98 -14.35 -8.02
C GLN A 23 -14.51 -14.22 -7.55
N SER A 24 -13.56 -14.69 -8.36
CA SER A 24 -12.12 -14.52 -8.07
C SER A 24 -11.73 -13.05 -8.01
N ASP A 25 -12.24 -12.22 -8.94
CA ASP A 25 -11.98 -10.77 -8.94
C ASP A 25 -12.51 -10.13 -7.64
N ARG A 26 -13.73 -10.52 -7.22
CA ARG A 26 -14.35 -10.03 -5.97
C ARG A 26 -13.55 -10.44 -4.74
N THR A 27 -13.12 -11.69 -4.67
CA THR A 27 -12.28 -12.19 -3.58
C THR A 27 -10.93 -11.47 -3.56
N GLY A 28 -10.31 -11.22 -4.72
CA GLY A 28 -9.08 -10.45 -4.84
C GLY A 28 -9.23 -9.05 -4.23
N VAL A 29 -10.30 -8.33 -4.56
CA VAL A 29 -10.59 -7.01 -3.98
C VAL A 29 -10.78 -7.09 -2.46
N GLN A 30 -11.49 -8.09 -1.95
CA GLN A 30 -11.68 -8.27 -0.51
C GLN A 30 -10.36 -8.49 0.22
N ILE A 31 -9.48 -9.35 -0.31
CA ILE A 31 -8.15 -9.59 0.25
C ILE A 31 -7.31 -8.30 0.23
N TYR A 32 -7.32 -7.60 -0.90
CA TYR A 32 -6.63 -6.31 -1.05
C TYR A 32 -7.06 -5.31 0.04
N ARG A 33 -8.37 -5.10 0.21
CA ARG A 33 -8.92 -4.14 1.18
C ARG A 33 -8.63 -4.54 2.61
N THR A 34 -8.73 -5.84 2.94
CA THR A 34 -8.40 -6.35 4.27
C THR A 34 -6.92 -6.17 4.58
N GLY A 35 -6.02 -6.50 3.65
CA GLY A 35 -4.58 -6.26 3.82
C GLY A 35 -4.28 -4.77 4.05
N LEU A 36 -4.97 -3.88 3.33
CA LEU A 36 -4.75 -2.44 3.43
C LEU A 36 -5.23 -1.90 4.78
N MET A 37 -6.34 -2.43 5.30
CA MET A 37 -6.83 -2.12 6.64
C MET A 37 -5.87 -2.59 7.72
N VAL A 38 -5.37 -3.83 7.63
CA VAL A 38 -4.38 -4.36 8.58
C VAL A 38 -3.10 -3.53 8.56
N ALA A 39 -2.61 -3.16 7.37
CA ALA A 39 -1.46 -2.28 7.22
C ALA A 39 -1.70 -0.91 7.89
N ALA A 40 -2.87 -0.29 7.66
CA ALA A 40 -3.21 0.99 8.26
C ALA A 40 -3.29 0.93 9.79
N ILE A 41 -3.88 -0.13 10.35
CA ILE A 41 -3.95 -0.33 11.80
C ILE A 41 -2.57 -0.55 12.40
N ALA A 42 -1.74 -1.40 11.79
CA ALA A 42 -0.38 -1.65 12.26
C ALA A 42 0.48 -0.37 12.26
N PHE A 43 0.40 0.41 11.18
CA PHE A 43 1.09 1.69 11.05
C PHE A 43 0.60 2.73 12.07
N ALA A 44 -0.72 2.88 12.22
CA ALA A 44 -1.32 3.82 13.16
C ALA A 44 -1.00 3.45 14.62
N THR A 45 -0.99 2.15 14.94
CA THR A 45 -0.61 1.66 16.28
C THR A 45 0.85 1.98 16.58
N GLY A 46 1.76 1.68 15.66
CA GLY A 46 3.19 2.02 15.83
C GLY A 46 3.41 3.53 15.99
N THR A 47 2.72 4.32 15.18
CA THR A 47 2.73 5.79 15.27
C THR A 47 2.23 6.28 16.63
N ALA A 48 1.10 5.76 17.10
CA ALA A 48 0.52 6.15 18.38
C ALA A 48 1.44 5.79 19.56
N LEU A 49 2.09 4.62 19.52
CA LEU A 49 3.06 4.22 20.54
C LEU A 49 4.24 5.20 20.62
N VAL A 50 4.85 5.53 19.48
CA VAL A 50 5.99 6.47 19.42
C VAL A 50 5.60 7.87 19.86
N LEU A 51 4.42 8.37 19.45
CA LEU A 51 3.98 9.72 19.82
C LEU A 51 3.58 9.83 21.29
N TRP A 52 3.04 8.77 21.89
CA TRP A 52 2.57 8.78 23.29
C TRP A 52 3.68 8.43 24.29
N ARG A 53 4.42 7.35 24.03
CA ARG A 53 5.38 6.78 24.98
C ARG A 53 6.84 7.10 24.64
N GLY A 54 7.10 7.55 23.41
CA GLY A 54 8.46 7.84 22.94
C GLY A 54 9.25 6.56 22.64
N ASN A 55 10.56 6.62 22.85
CA ASN A 55 11.50 5.53 22.52
C ASN A 55 11.79 4.63 23.73
N ASP A 56 10.77 4.31 24.53
CA ASP A 56 10.95 3.33 25.61
C ASP A 56 11.17 1.92 25.05
N SER A 57 11.76 1.03 25.86
CA SER A 57 12.10 -0.33 25.45
C SER A 57 10.88 -1.15 25.00
N GLY A 58 9.71 -0.93 25.61
CA GLY A 58 8.47 -1.59 25.23
C GLY A 58 7.97 -1.12 23.86
N THR A 59 8.02 0.18 23.58
CA THR A 59 7.69 0.72 22.26
C THR A 59 8.62 0.18 21.19
N ILE A 60 9.95 0.24 21.41
CA ILE A 60 10.94 -0.27 20.45
C ILE A 60 10.72 -1.76 20.15
N ALA A 61 10.45 -2.57 21.18
CA ALA A 61 10.19 -4.00 21.02
C ALA A 61 8.93 -4.31 20.19
N LEU A 62 7.90 -3.45 20.28
CA LEU A 62 6.65 -3.61 19.52
C LEU A 62 6.74 -3.08 18.09
N LEU A 63 7.65 -2.14 17.79
CA LEU A 63 7.77 -1.57 16.45
C LEU A 63 8.17 -2.60 15.40
N THR A 64 9.07 -3.52 15.70
CA THR A 64 9.49 -4.57 14.75
C THR A 64 8.33 -5.48 14.32
N PRO A 65 7.56 -6.13 15.23
CA PRO A 65 6.42 -6.96 14.82
C PRO A 65 5.30 -6.15 14.17
N LEU A 66 5.06 -4.90 14.59
CA LEU A 66 4.09 -4.02 13.93
C LEU A 66 4.53 -3.68 12.49
N TYR A 67 5.80 -3.34 12.28
CA TYR A 67 6.34 -3.09 10.96
C TYR A 67 6.30 -4.34 10.07
N ALA A 68 6.63 -5.51 10.62
CA ALA A 68 6.53 -6.78 9.89
C ALA A 68 5.08 -7.06 9.46
N CYS A 69 4.11 -6.89 10.37
CA CYS A 69 2.69 -7.02 10.06
C CYS A 69 2.26 -6.03 8.97
N PHE A 70 2.65 -4.75 9.09
CA PHE A 70 2.41 -3.72 8.09
C PHE A 70 2.98 -4.11 6.72
N CYS A 71 4.25 -4.53 6.68
CA CYS A 71 4.95 -4.86 5.44
C CYS A 71 4.32 -6.08 4.74
N LEU A 72 3.99 -7.13 5.50
CA LEU A 72 3.31 -8.32 4.96
C LEU A 72 1.91 -7.99 4.45
N ALA A 73 1.12 -7.25 5.22
CA ALA A 73 -0.24 -6.88 4.84
C ALA A 73 -0.25 -5.98 3.59
N LEU A 74 0.70 -5.04 3.50
CA LEU A 74 0.92 -4.22 2.32
C LEU A 74 1.30 -5.06 1.09
N GLY A 75 2.17 -6.07 1.27
CA GLY A 75 2.55 -7.00 0.21
C GLY A 75 1.36 -7.80 -0.32
N VAL A 76 0.54 -8.35 0.59
CA VAL A 76 -0.71 -9.05 0.23
C VAL A 76 -1.64 -8.13 -0.56
N SER A 77 -1.80 -6.89 -0.13
CA SER A 77 -2.57 -5.88 -0.86
C SER A 77 -2.00 -5.59 -2.25
N LEU A 78 -0.67 -5.45 -2.37
CA LEU A 78 -0.01 -5.19 -3.65
C LEU A 78 -0.11 -6.37 -4.62
N VAL A 79 -0.14 -7.61 -4.14
CA VAL A 79 -0.32 -8.76 -5.03
C VAL A 79 -1.77 -8.88 -5.53
N THR A 80 -2.74 -8.43 -4.74
CA THR A 80 -4.19 -8.63 -5.02
C THR A 80 -4.91 -7.39 -5.57
N ILE A 81 -4.27 -6.22 -5.53
CA ILE A 81 -4.82 -4.98 -6.09
C ILE A 81 -4.87 -5.03 -7.62
N HIS A 82 -5.98 -4.60 -8.20
CA HIS A 82 -6.12 -4.48 -9.66
C HIS A 82 -5.61 -3.11 -10.10
N ILE A 83 -4.52 -3.09 -10.86
CA ILE A 83 -3.89 -1.88 -11.41
C ILE A 83 -3.80 -2.03 -12.93
N TYR A 84 -4.33 -1.05 -13.67
CA TYR A 84 -4.30 -1.03 -15.14
C TYR A 84 -2.91 -1.01 -15.73
N LEU A 85 -2.05 -0.15 -15.18
CA LEU A 85 -0.71 0.07 -15.66
C LEU A 85 0.21 -1.01 -15.07
N ALA A 86 0.47 -2.08 -15.81
CA ALA A 86 1.32 -3.19 -15.37
C ALA A 86 2.73 -2.71 -14.97
N ILE A 87 3.30 -1.73 -15.69
CA ILE A 87 4.59 -1.13 -15.34
C ILE A 87 4.56 -0.49 -13.95
N LEU A 88 3.50 0.27 -13.65
CA LEU A 88 3.32 0.86 -12.33
C LEU A 88 3.20 -0.25 -11.28
N HIS A 89 2.36 -1.25 -11.53
CA HIS A 89 2.14 -2.36 -10.59
C HIS A 89 3.44 -3.09 -10.23
N ARG A 90 4.23 -3.49 -11.23
CA ARG A 90 5.53 -4.14 -11.05
C ARG A 90 6.54 -3.25 -10.33
N LEU A 91 6.55 -1.95 -10.63
CA LEU A 91 7.42 -1.01 -9.93
C LEU A 91 7.08 -0.94 -8.43
N LEU A 92 5.79 -0.91 -8.07
CA LEU A 92 5.37 -0.91 -6.67
C LEU A 92 5.73 -2.22 -5.96
N GLN A 93 5.58 -3.36 -6.65
CA GLN A 93 6.01 -4.66 -6.11
C GLN A 93 7.52 -4.72 -5.90
N ALA A 94 8.31 -4.19 -6.84
CA ALA A 94 9.77 -4.11 -6.70
C ALA A 94 10.17 -3.22 -5.52
N PHE A 95 9.56 -2.04 -5.39
CA PHE A 95 9.78 -1.15 -4.25
C PHE A 95 9.45 -1.83 -2.92
N TRP A 96 8.30 -2.50 -2.83
CA TRP A 96 7.93 -3.27 -1.64
C TRP A 96 8.96 -4.38 -1.36
N LEU A 97 9.38 -5.14 -2.37
CA LEU A 97 10.33 -6.24 -2.21
C LEU A 97 11.69 -5.75 -1.72
N ILE A 98 12.21 -4.66 -2.30
CA ILE A 98 13.48 -4.05 -1.87
C ILE A 98 13.40 -3.67 -0.39
N GLY A 99 12.34 -2.97 0.02
CA GLY A 99 12.17 -2.56 1.41
C GLY A 99 11.94 -3.72 2.37
N ALA A 100 11.18 -4.74 1.97
CA ALA A 100 10.95 -5.95 2.76
C ALA A 100 12.24 -6.75 2.97
N VAL A 101 13.00 -7.00 1.90
CA VAL A 101 14.30 -7.70 1.96
C VAL A 101 15.28 -6.92 2.82
N ALA A 102 15.33 -5.59 2.68
CA ALA A 102 16.18 -4.74 3.51
C ALA A 102 15.82 -4.85 5.00
N ALA A 103 14.53 -4.81 5.34
CA ALA A 103 14.08 -4.95 6.73
C ALA A 103 14.44 -6.32 7.32
N VAL A 104 14.24 -7.39 6.55
CA VAL A 104 14.64 -8.75 6.96
C VAL A 104 16.15 -8.83 7.17
N ALA A 105 16.94 -8.37 6.19
CA ALA A 105 18.40 -8.39 6.26
C ALA A 105 18.91 -7.61 7.48
N LEU A 106 18.40 -6.40 7.72
CA LEU A 106 18.76 -5.59 8.88
C LEU A 106 18.38 -6.26 10.19
N ASN A 107 17.19 -6.87 10.28
CA ASN A 107 16.74 -7.54 11.50
C ASN A 107 17.61 -8.77 11.85
N PHE A 108 18.22 -9.44 10.88
CA PHE A 108 19.10 -10.59 11.12
C PHE A 108 20.58 -10.22 11.34
N HIS A 109 21.05 -9.12 10.73
CA HIS A 109 22.46 -8.73 10.81
C HIS A 109 22.77 -7.69 11.89
N SER A 110 21.77 -6.91 12.30
CA SER A 110 21.91 -5.89 13.34
C SER A 110 21.81 -6.51 14.73
N GLN A 111 22.70 -6.10 15.64
CA GLN A 111 22.58 -6.38 17.07
C GLN A 111 21.53 -5.47 17.74
N GLU A 112 21.21 -4.34 17.10
CA GLU A 112 20.20 -3.38 17.55
C GLU A 112 18.82 -3.71 16.99
N PRO A 113 17.73 -3.39 17.71
CA PRO A 113 16.37 -3.47 17.18
C PRO A 113 16.22 -2.71 15.86
N LEU A 114 15.37 -3.22 14.96
CA LEU A 114 15.18 -2.67 13.61
C LEU A 114 14.95 -1.15 13.60
N ALA A 115 14.11 -0.63 14.50
CA ALA A 115 13.82 0.80 14.59
C ALA A 115 15.07 1.67 14.89
N ILE A 116 16.00 1.14 15.67
CA ILE A 116 17.27 1.81 16.00
C ILE A 116 18.29 1.65 14.87
N ALA A 117 18.38 0.47 14.28
CA ALA A 117 19.26 0.21 13.14
C ALA A 117 18.96 1.12 11.94
N VAL A 118 17.67 1.42 11.71
CA VAL A 118 17.22 2.29 10.62
C VAL A 118 17.57 3.75 10.85
N THR A 119 17.42 4.24 12.09
CA THR A 119 17.65 5.66 12.41
C THR A 119 19.13 6.03 12.47
N THR A 120 20.01 5.04 12.67
CA THR A 120 21.46 5.24 12.79
C THR A 120 22.22 5.02 11.48
N ASN A 121 21.56 4.51 10.44
CA ASN A 121 22.19 4.21 9.15
C ASN A 121 21.36 4.75 7.97
N THR A 122 21.89 5.75 7.28
CA THR A 122 21.25 6.41 6.13
C THR A 122 20.92 5.43 5.00
N ALA A 123 21.78 4.44 4.73
CA ALA A 123 21.52 3.43 3.70
C ALA A 123 20.38 2.49 4.10
N ALA A 124 20.30 2.13 5.38
CA ALA A 124 19.18 1.35 5.93
C ALA A 124 17.85 2.11 5.82
N LEU A 125 17.86 3.40 6.17
CA LEU A 125 16.70 4.29 6.03
C LEU A 125 16.24 4.40 4.58
N LEU A 126 17.16 4.59 3.63
CA LEU A 126 16.84 4.65 2.20
C LEU A 126 16.24 3.32 1.70
N ALA A 127 16.85 2.19 2.08
CA ALA A 127 16.40 0.87 1.65
C ALA A 127 14.98 0.55 2.15
N ILE A 128 14.71 0.79 3.43
CA ILE A 128 13.35 0.63 4.02
C ILE A 128 12.37 1.67 3.48
N GLY A 129 12.86 2.85 3.09
CA GLY A 129 12.11 3.89 2.41
C GLY A 129 11.36 3.39 1.17
N PHE A 130 11.88 2.38 0.46
CA PHE A 130 11.19 1.79 -0.69
C PHE A 130 9.85 1.13 -0.34
N THR A 131 9.68 0.57 0.87
CA THR A 131 8.37 0.09 1.33
C THR A 131 7.33 1.23 1.32
N PHE A 132 7.75 2.43 1.74
CA PHE A 132 6.88 3.60 1.76
C PHE A 132 6.73 4.26 0.39
N ALA A 133 7.71 4.12 -0.51
CA ALA A 133 7.55 4.47 -1.92
C ALA A 133 6.46 3.61 -2.59
N ALA A 134 6.43 2.31 -2.30
CA ALA A 134 5.36 1.41 -2.78
C ALA A 134 3.97 1.85 -2.27
N LEU A 135 3.86 2.16 -0.97
CA LEU A 135 2.63 2.67 -0.37
C LEU A 135 2.19 4.01 -0.96
N THR A 136 3.15 4.92 -1.20
CA THR A 136 2.89 6.21 -1.88
C THR A 136 2.29 6.00 -3.26
N GLY A 137 2.76 4.99 -4.00
CA GLY A 137 2.20 4.63 -5.30
C GLY A 137 0.75 4.14 -5.23
N ILE A 138 0.35 3.46 -4.15
CA ILE A 138 -1.06 3.10 -3.92
C ILE A 138 -1.90 4.36 -3.72
N TYR A 139 -1.45 5.30 -2.89
CA TYR A 139 -2.17 6.57 -2.71
C TYR A 139 -2.26 7.38 -4.00
N PHE A 140 -1.17 7.42 -4.77
CA PHE A 140 -1.12 8.07 -6.07
C PHE A 140 -2.18 7.49 -7.01
N LYS A 141 -2.20 6.16 -7.19
CA LYS A 141 -3.21 5.47 -8.01
C LYS A 141 -4.62 5.90 -7.61
N GLU A 142 -4.89 5.91 -6.32
CA GLU A 142 -6.21 6.19 -5.77
C GLU A 142 -6.62 7.67 -5.90
N ALA A 143 -5.67 8.59 -5.77
CA ALA A 143 -5.88 10.01 -6.04
C ALA A 143 -6.28 10.24 -7.51
N PHE A 144 -5.65 9.56 -8.45
CA PHE A 144 -5.97 9.66 -9.88
C PHE A 144 -7.29 8.97 -10.24
N CYS A 145 -7.61 7.81 -9.63
CA CYS A 145 -8.82 7.06 -9.97
C CYS A 145 -10.11 7.63 -9.35
N PHE A 146 -10.06 8.14 -8.12
CA PHE A 146 -11.27 8.50 -7.36
C PHE A 146 -11.28 9.92 -6.81
N ASP A 147 -10.26 10.72 -7.14
CA ASP A 147 -10.16 12.14 -6.78
C ASP A 147 -10.29 12.42 -5.27
N ARG A 148 -9.88 11.46 -4.43
CA ARG A 148 -10.05 11.54 -2.97
C ARG A 148 -9.06 12.51 -2.34
N LEU A 149 -9.55 13.33 -1.40
CA LEU A 149 -8.75 14.34 -0.73
C LEU A 149 -7.63 13.73 0.12
N GLU A 150 -7.94 12.68 0.88
CA GLU A 150 -6.98 12.01 1.75
C GLU A 150 -5.79 11.45 0.96
N THR A 151 -6.01 10.83 -0.20
CA THR A 151 -4.93 10.28 -1.02
C THR A 151 -4.15 11.35 -1.77
N LYS A 152 -4.80 12.46 -2.17
CA LYS A 152 -4.11 13.65 -2.70
C LYS A 152 -3.17 14.29 -1.70
N ILE A 153 -3.51 14.26 -0.41
CA ILE A 153 -2.63 14.77 0.66
C ILE A 153 -1.55 13.74 1.00
N LEU A 154 -1.91 12.46 1.13
CA LEU A 154 -0.98 11.38 1.48
C LEU A 154 0.14 11.24 0.44
N THR A 155 -0.17 11.36 -0.84
CA THR A 155 0.79 11.18 -1.95
C THR A 155 2.03 12.07 -1.83
N PRO A 156 1.92 13.40 -1.63
CA PRO A 156 3.09 14.24 -1.37
C PRO A 156 3.56 14.20 0.09
N LEU A 157 2.68 13.94 1.06
CA LEU A 157 3.03 13.97 2.49
C LEU A 157 4.07 12.92 2.85
N VAL A 158 3.90 11.67 2.39
CA VAL A 158 4.82 10.58 2.71
C VAL A 158 6.26 10.85 2.23
N PRO A 159 6.51 11.14 0.94
CA PRO A 159 7.86 11.44 0.47
C PRO A 159 8.40 12.73 1.11
N LEU A 160 7.56 13.74 1.35
CA LEU A 160 7.98 14.97 2.03
C LEU A 160 8.50 14.67 3.44
N LEU A 161 7.79 13.85 4.22
CA LEU A 161 8.21 13.49 5.57
C LEU A 161 9.50 12.68 5.56
N ILE A 162 9.58 11.63 4.74
CA ILE A 162 10.74 10.73 4.73
C ILE A 162 11.99 11.43 4.19
N LEU A 163 11.88 12.13 3.06
CA LEU A 163 13.01 12.87 2.49
C LEU A 163 13.36 14.08 3.35
N GLY A 164 12.36 14.77 3.90
CA GLY A 164 12.58 15.88 4.83
C GLY A 164 13.38 15.46 6.07
N HIS A 165 13.07 14.30 6.63
CA HIS A 165 13.85 13.70 7.73
C HIS A 165 15.25 13.28 7.26
N LEU A 166 15.35 12.58 6.13
CA LEU A 166 16.62 12.09 5.57
C LEU A 166 17.63 13.22 5.30
N PHE A 167 17.16 14.36 4.81
CA PHE A 167 17.99 15.54 4.51
C PHE A 167 18.09 16.53 5.68
N GLY A 168 17.50 16.23 6.85
CA GLY A 168 17.52 17.11 8.03
C GLY A 168 16.82 18.45 7.81
N LEU A 169 15.83 18.50 6.91
CA LEU A 169 15.09 19.71 6.55
C LEU A 169 13.94 20.02 7.52
N LEU A 170 13.50 19.03 8.30
CA LEU A 170 12.38 19.14 9.22
C LEU A 170 12.86 19.18 10.67
N SER A 171 12.23 20.02 11.48
CA SER A 171 12.42 20.00 12.93
C SER A 171 11.50 18.94 13.58
N PRO A 172 11.75 18.53 14.84
CA PRO A 172 11.02 17.43 15.44
C PRO A 172 9.50 17.63 15.58
N PHE A 173 9.03 18.89 15.66
CA PHE A 173 7.61 19.18 15.79
C PHE A 173 6.83 18.95 14.48
N PRO A 174 7.23 19.56 13.33
CA PRO A 174 6.67 19.23 12.02
C PRO A 174 6.68 17.73 11.69
N GLU A 175 7.76 17.01 12.01
CA GLU A 175 7.85 15.56 11.74
C GLU A 175 6.75 14.78 12.46
N LYS A 176 6.56 15.04 13.76
CA LYS A 176 5.51 14.39 14.56
C LYS A 176 4.12 14.72 14.05
N LEU A 177 3.88 15.97 13.65
CA LEU A 177 2.59 16.41 13.11
C LEU A 177 2.28 15.74 11.76
N LEU A 178 3.26 15.69 10.86
CA LEU A 178 3.15 15.01 9.57
C LEU A 178 2.93 13.50 9.77
N LEU A 179 3.65 12.87 10.69
CA LEU A 179 3.49 11.45 11.01
C LEU A 179 2.08 11.14 11.58
N ALA A 180 1.58 11.96 12.50
CA ALA A 180 0.22 11.83 13.02
C ALA A 180 -0.84 12.01 11.93
N THR A 181 -0.62 12.99 11.04
CA THR A 181 -1.49 13.26 9.89
C THR A 181 -1.51 12.08 8.93
N TRP A 182 -0.36 11.48 8.64
CA TRP A 182 -0.27 10.26 7.84
C TRP A 182 -1.08 9.13 8.45
N ALA A 183 -0.88 8.82 9.73
CA ALA A 183 -1.59 7.74 10.40
C ALA A 183 -3.11 7.92 10.35
N GLY A 184 -3.60 9.14 10.61
CA GLY A 184 -5.01 9.47 10.54
C GLY A 184 -5.59 9.34 9.13
N LEU A 185 -4.93 9.95 8.13
CA LEU A 185 -5.39 9.88 6.75
C LEU A 185 -5.32 8.48 6.17
N PHE A 186 -4.33 7.66 6.57
CA PHE A 186 -4.23 6.28 6.12
C PHE A 186 -5.39 5.42 6.66
N LEU A 187 -5.77 5.60 7.93
CA LEU A 187 -6.96 4.95 8.48
C LEU A 187 -8.24 5.38 7.76
N ILE A 188 -8.40 6.68 7.50
CA ILE A 188 -9.55 7.20 6.74
C ILE A 188 -9.60 6.57 5.35
N PHE A 189 -8.48 6.53 4.64
CA PHE A 189 -8.38 5.91 3.33
C PHE A 189 -8.76 4.41 3.38
N ALA A 190 -8.23 3.65 4.33
CA ALA A 190 -8.54 2.23 4.49
C ALA A 190 -10.01 1.98 4.86
N LEU A 191 -10.60 2.81 5.74
CA LEU A 191 -12.01 2.72 6.11
C LEU A 191 -12.93 3.02 4.92
N ARG A 192 -12.60 4.02 4.11
CA ARG A 192 -13.42 4.34 2.93
C ARG A 192 -13.36 3.24 1.87
N LYS A 193 -12.29 2.44 1.86
CA LYS A 193 -12.22 1.26 1.00
C LYS A 193 -13.23 0.18 1.37
N THR A 194 -13.67 0.07 2.62
CA THR A 194 -14.65 -0.95 3.02
C THR A 194 -16.05 -0.67 2.48
N ILE A 195 -16.41 0.60 2.31
CA ILE A 195 -17.72 1.04 1.81
C ILE A 195 -17.77 1.22 0.28
N GLN A 196 -16.62 1.25 -0.39
CA GLN A 196 -16.57 1.44 -1.84
C GLN A 196 -17.16 0.23 -2.59
N PRO A 197 -17.92 0.41 -3.69
CA PRO A 197 -18.35 -0.72 -4.52
C PRO A 197 -17.16 -1.54 -5.02
N ILE A 198 -17.27 -2.87 -4.99
CA ILE A 198 -16.19 -3.77 -5.45
C ILE A 198 -15.83 -3.55 -6.93
N PRO A 199 -16.80 -3.41 -7.87
CA PRO A 199 -16.48 -3.20 -9.28
C PRO A 199 -15.57 -1.99 -9.54
N ALA A 200 -15.70 -0.94 -8.72
CA ALA A 200 -14.89 0.26 -8.85
C ALA A 200 -13.39 -0.01 -8.64
N ASP A 201 -13.02 -0.95 -7.76
CA ASP A 201 -11.60 -1.29 -7.52
C ASP A 201 -11.00 -2.25 -8.56
N ILE A 202 -11.85 -2.90 -9.38
CA ILE A 202 -11.43 -3.79 -10.48
C ILE A 202 -11.18 -2.97 -11.74
N GLY A 203 -12.09 -2.03 -12.01
CA GLY A 203 -12.14 -1.28 -13.25
C GLY A 203 -12.78 -2.06 -14.42
N ASP A 204 -12.96 -1.36 -15.53
CA ASP A 204 -13.19 -1.89 -16.87
C ASP A 204 -12.14 -2.93 -17.34
N LYS A 205 -12.53 -4.20 -17.40
CA LYS A 205 -11.67 -5.30 -17.87
C LYS A 205 -11.46 -5.32 -19.39
N SER A 206 -12.34 -4.70 -20.17
CA SER A 206 -12.22 -4.64 -21.64
C SER A 206 -10.96 -3.87 -22.07
N VAL A 207 -10.55 -2.85 -21.29
CA VAL A 207 -9.29 -2.12 -21.49
C VAL A 207 -8.09 -3.05 -21.35
N PHE A 208 -8.09 -3.97 -20.36
CA PHE A 208 -6.99 -4.92 -20.19
C PHE A 208 -6.89 -5.88 -21.38
N GLU A 209 -8.02 -6.39 -21.87
CA GLU A 209 -8.06 -7.29 -23.02
C GLU A 209 -7.59 -6.60 -24.30
N HIS A 210 -8.01 -5.35 -24.51
CA HIS A 210 -7.57 -4.53 -25.64
C HIS A 210 -6.09 -4.17 -25.57
N LEU A 211 -5.54 -3.90 -24.39
CA LEU A 211 -4.10 -3.65 -24.24
C LEU A 211 -3.26 -4.91 -24.50
N LYS A 212 -3.74 -6.09 -24.10
CA LYS A 212 -3.09 -7.38 -24.37
C LYS A 212 -3.10 -7.75 -25.86
N SER A 213 -4.14 -7.37 -26.61
CA SER A 213 -4.25 -7.69 -28.04
C SER A 213 -3.36 -6.81 -28.94
N ARG A 214 -2.71 -5.77 -28.40
CA ARG A 214 -1.82 -4.89 -29.17
C ARG A 214 -0.39 -5.47 -29.28
N PRO A 215 0.15 -5.68 -30.51
CA PRO A 215 1.44 -6.36 -30.73
C PRO A 215 2.66 -5.67 -30.09
N ARG A 216 2.62 -4.36 -29.82
CA ARG A 216 3.71 -3.63 -29.16
C ARG A 216 3.75 -3.79 -27.63
N VAL A 217 2.69 -4.32 -27.02
CA VAL A 217 2.53 -4.41 -25.55
C VAL A 217 2.62 -5.87 -25.06
N ALA A 218 2.49 -6.84 -25.96
CA ALA A 218 2.64 -8.27 -25.63
C ALA A 218 4.03 -8.63 -25.06
N SER A 219 5.09 -7.87 -25.35
CA SER A 219 6.40 -8.05 -24.71
C SER A 219 6.53 -7.42 -23.33
N GLU A 220 5.60 -6.54 -22.93
CA GLU A 220 5.58 -5.88 -21.61
C GLU A 220 4.55 -6.49 -20.64
N LEU A 221 3.67 -7.39 -21.10
CA LEU A 221 2.61 -8.04 -20.30
C LEU A 221 2.79 -9.56 -20.12
N ALA A 222 3.89 -10.14 -20.63
CA ALA A 222 4.16 -11.58 -20.57
C ALA A 222 4.93 -12.04 -19.30
N GLU A 223 5.20 -11.14 -18.36
CA GLU A 223 5.73 -11.45 -17.01
C GLU A 223 5.01 -10.64 -15.92
#